data_AF-S2P1X7-F1
#
_entry.id   AF-S2P1X7-F1
#
_cell.length_a   1.000
_cell.length_b   1.000
_cell.length_c   1.000
_cell.angle_alpha   90.00
_cell.angle_beta   90.00
_cell.angle_gamma   90.00
#
_symmetry.space_group_name_H-M   'P 1'
#
loop_
_entity.id
_entity.type
_entity.pdbx_description
1 polymer ?
#
loop_
_entity_poly.entity_id
_entity_poly.type
_entity_poly.pdbx_seq_one_letter_code
_entity_poly.pdbx_strand_id
1 'polypeptide(L)'
;MTLNLKRLRAERIAKGMNQDEMAKAMGWHTRSSYAKRENGITTISATELVKMASILGYGTNQLDLFFTNNVPNKERKGMTV
;
A
#
# COMPACT_ATOMS: atom_id res chain seq x y z
N MET A 1 4.58 -13.99 0.11
CA MET A 1 4.30 -12.66 -0.46
C MET A 1 4.23 -11.67 0.69
N THR A 2 4.79 -10.47 0.53
CA THR A 2 4.74 -9.42 1.57
C THR A 2 4.10 -8.17 1.00
N LEU A 3 3.37 -7.42 1.83
CA LEU A 3 2.76 -6.17 1.40
C LEU A 3 3.84 -5.14 1.07
N ASN A 4 3.75 -4.55 -0.11
CA ASN A 4 4.64 -3.52 -0.62
C ASN A 4 4.18 -2.13 -0.13
N LEU A 5 4.60 -1.78 1.09
CA LEU A 5 4.28 -0.48 1.69
C LEU A 5 4.83 0.72 0.88
N LYS A 6 5.93 0.52 0.15
CA LYS A 6 6.48 1.55 -0.75
C LYS A 6 5.54 1.81 -1.94
N ARG A 7 4.94 0.75 -2.51
CA ARG A 7 3.94 0.89 -3.57
C ARG A 7 2.69 1.61 -3.05
N LEU A 8 2.18 1.22 -1.89
CA LEU A 8 1.03 1.88 -1.26
C LEU A 8 1.26 3.40 -1.08
N ARG A 9 2.45 3.77 -0.57
CA ARG A 9 2.85 5.18 -0.46
C ARG A 9 2.92 5.88 -1.82
N ALA A 10 3.54 5.25 -2.80
CA ALA A 10 3.71 5.83 -4.13
C ALA A 10 2.35 6.13 -4.78
N GLU A 11 1.40 5.20 -4.70
CA GLU A 11 0.06 5.41 -5.25
C GLU A 11 -0.72 6.50 -4.51
N ARG A 12 -0.58 6.59 -3.18
CA ARG A 12 -1.18 7.69 -2.43
C ARG A 12 -0.66 9.05 -2.89
N ILE A 13 0.66 9.17 -3.10
CA ILE A 13 1.28 10.41 -3.59
C ILE A 13 0.85 10.69 -5.04
N ALA A 14 0.78 9.66 -5.90
CA ALA A 14 0.32 9.81 -7.29
C ALA A 14 -1.14 10.29 -7.37
N LYS A 15 -1.96 9.91 -6.39
CA LYS A 15 -3.34 10.41 -6.23
C LYS A 15 -3.41 11.84 -5.65
N GLY A 16 -2.27 12.44 -5.30
CA GLY A 16 -2.21 13.78 -4.69
C GLY A 16 -2.68 13.83 -3.24
N MET A 17 -2.82 12.67 -2.56
CA MET A 17 -3.32 12.61 -1.19
C MET A 17 -2.18 12.67 -0.18
N ASN A 18 -2.33 13.48 0.87
CA ASN A 18 -1.49 13.40 2.05
C ASN A 18 -1.99 12.30 3.02
N GLN A 19 -1.22 12.03 4.08
CA GLN A 19 -1.58 10.95 5.03
C GLN A 19 -2.82 11.27 5.87
N ASP A 20 -3.13 12.54 6.10
CA ASP A 20 -4.30 12.98 6.87
C ASP A 20 -5.59 12.80 6.05
N GLU A 21 -5.57 13.20 4.77
CA GLU A 21 -6.67 12.96 3.82
C GLU A 21 -6.96 11.47 3.65
N MET A 22 -5.93 10.64 3.55
CA MET A 22 -6.09 9.20 3.48
C MET A 22 -6.65 8.62 4.78
N ALA A 23 -6.23 9.12 5.95
CA ALA A 23 -6.81 8.72 7.23
C ALA A 23 -8.30 9.06 7.30
N LYS A 24 -8.69 10.28 6.87
CA LYS A 24 -10.09 10.73 6.80
C LYS A 24 -10.91 9.84 5.86
N ALA A 25 -10.39 9.53 4.66
CA ALA A 25 -11.05 8.63 3.70
C ALA A 25 -11.21 7.19 4.25
N MET A 26 -10.26 6.74 5.07
CA MET A 26 -10.37 5.47 5.79
C MET A 26 -11.40 5.49 6.93
N GLY A 27 -11.91 6.66 7.32
CA GLY A 27 -12.80 6.85 8.47
C GLY A 27 -12.06 6.91 9.81
N TRP A 28 -10.78 7.29 9.81
CA TRP A 28 -9.98 7.46 11.02
C TRP A 28 -9.86 8.93 11.42
N HIS A 29 -9.93 9.18 12.73
CA HIS A 29 -9.87 10.54 13.29
C HIS A 29 -8.45 11.12 13.40
N THR A 30 -7.41 10.29 13.25
CA THR A 30 -6.02 10.75 13.39
C THR A 30 -5.18 10.34 12.19
N ARG A 31 -4.38 11.29 11.67
CA ARG A 31 -3.33 11.01 10.68
C ARG A 31 -2.43 9.85 11.11
N SER A 32 -2.10 9.78 12.40
CA SER A 32 -1.16 8.79 12.94
C SER A 32 -1.66 7.35 12.76
N SER A 33 -2.97 7.10 12.76
CA SER A 33 -3.55 5.79 12.44
C SER A 33 -3.15 5.29 11.05
N TYR A 34 -3.19 6.16 10.04
CA TYR A 34 -2.76 5.80 8.69
C TYR A 34 -1.22 5.76 8.59
N ALA A 35 -0.53 6.76 9.14
CA ALA A 35 0.93 6.86 9.05
C ALA A 35 1.65 5.63 9.63
N LYS A 36 1.19 5.09 10.77
CA LYS A 36 1.75 3.86 11.37
C LYS A 36 1.63 2.65 10.44
N ARG A 37 0.50 2.53 9.72
CA ARG A 37 0.25 1.45 8.77
C ARG A 37 1.11 1.57 7.51
N GLU A 38 1.16 2.76 6.93
CA GLU A 38 2.02 3.02 5.77
C GLU A 38 3.51 2.82 6.09
N ASN A 39 3.93 3.11 7.33
CA ASN A 39 5.30 2.90 7.79
C ASN A 39 5.58 1.47 8.28
N GLY A 40 4.57 0.59 8.32
CA GLY A 40 4.73 -0.80 8.77
C GLY A 40 4.86 -0.98 10.29
N ILE A 41 4.59 0.07 11.08
CA ILE A 41 4.53 0.01 12.55
C ILE A 41 3.29 -0.75 13.01
N THR A 42 2.18 -0.58 12.29
CA THR A 42 0.93 -1.31 12.51
C THR A 42 0.64 -2.12 11.26
N THR A 43 0.27 -3.39 11.44
CA THR A 43 -0.10 -4.26 10.33
C THR A 43 -1.36 -3.76 9.63
N ILE A 44 -1.44 -3.98 8.31
CA ILE A 44 -2.62 -3.70 7.50
C ILE A 44 -3.37 -5.02 7.33
N SER A 45 -4.61 -5.06 7.81
CA SER A 45 -5.54 -6.16 7.59
C SER A 45 -6.01 -6.22 6.13
N ALA A 46 -6.54 -7.37 5.69
CA ALA A 46 -7.07 -7.52 4.34
C ALA A 46 -8.20 -6.52 4.04
N THR A 47 -9.12 -6.31 4.99
CA THR A 47 -10.22 -5.35 4.85
C THR A 47 -9.72 -3.92 4.72
N GLU A 48 -8.70 -3.55 5.48
CA GLU A 48 -8.07 -2.23 5.36
C GLU A 48 -7.39 -2.06 4.00
N LEU A 49 -6.67 -3.08 3.51
CA LEU A 49 -6.03 -3.03 2.19
C LEU A 49 -7.05 -2.85 1.07
N VAL A 50 -8.15 -3.61 1.09
CA VAL A 50 -9.25 -3.48 0.12
C VAL A 50 -9.80 -2.05 0.11
N LYS A 51 -10.05 -1.48 1.30
CA LYS A 51 -10.55 -0.10 1.42
C LYS A 51 -9.53 0.92 0.93
N MET A 52 -8.26 0.77 1.30
CA MET A 52 -7.18 1.65 0.83
C MET A 52 -7.05 1.61 -0.69
N ALA A 53 -7.04 0.41 -1.29
CA ALA A 53 -6.97 0.24 -2.74
C ALA A 53 -8.17 0.88 -3.45
N SER A 54 -9.38 0.69 -2.91
CA SER A 54 -10.59 1.33 -3.43
C SER A 54 -10.51 2.85 -3.37
N ILE A 55 -10.04 3.44 -2.25
CA ILE A 55 -9.80 4.88 -2.14
C ILE A 55 -8.77 5.34 -3.18
N LEU A 56 -7.75 4.53 -3.47
CA LEU A 56 -6.74 4.84 -4.48
C LEU A 56 -7.25 4.65 -5.93
N GLY A 57 -8.40 4.00 -6.13
CA GLY A 57 -9.02 3.80 -7.45
C GLY A 57 -8.78 2.43 -8.06
N TYR A 58 -8.35 1.46 -7.25
CA TYR A 58 -8.11 0.08 -7.67
C TYR A 58 -9.24 -0.84 -7.26
N GLY A 59 -9.59 -1.76 -8.16
CA GLY A 59 -10.52 -2.86 -7.89
C GLY A 59 -9.88 -3.98 -7.06
N THR A 60 -10.71 -4.88 -6.55
CA THR A 60 -10.26 -6.07 -5.79
C THR A 60 -9.40 -7.02 -6.63
N ASN A 61 -9.58 -7.02 -7.95
CA ASN A 61 -8.81 -7.77 -8.93
C ASN A 61 -7.41 -7.20 -9.21
N GLN A 62 -7.06 -6.05 -8.62
CA GLN A 62 -5.78 -5.36 -8.81
C GLN A 62 -4.96 -5.28 -7.51
N LEU A 63 -5.36 -6.02 -6.47
CA LEU A 63 -4.68 -6.00 -5.17
C LEU A 63 -3.28 -6.62 -5.21
N ASP A 64 -3.03 -7.50 -6.17
CA ASP A 64 -1.73 -8.10 -6.45
C ASP A 64 -0.64 -7.04 -6.68
N LEU A 65 -0.99 -5.87 -7.24
CA LEU A 65 -0.08 -4.73 -7.43
C LEU A 65 0.57 -4.26 -6.13
N PHE A 66 -0.09 -4.46 -4.99
CA PHE A 66 0.39 -4.05 -3.68
C PHE A 66 1.25 -5.12 -2.99
N PHE A 67 1.53 -6.26 -3.61
CA PHE A 67 2.40 -7.29 -3.02
C PHE A 67 3.75 -7.35 -3.74
N THR A 68 4.83 -7.59 -3.00
CA THR A 68 6.11 -7.98 -3.60
C THR A 68 6.20 -9.50 -3.70
N ASN A 69 6.56 -9.99 -4.88
CA ASN A 69 7.09 -11.33 -5.04
C ASN A 69 8.44 -11.37 -4.34
N ASN A 70 8.52 -12.14 -3.24
CA ASN A 70 9.79 -12.52 -2.64
C ASN A 70 10.43 -13.59 -3.55
N VAL A 71 10.90 -13.18 -4.73
CA VAL A 71 11.80 -13.99 -5.54
C VAL A 71 13.19 -13.92 -4.90
N PRO A 72 13.83 -15.05 -4.59
CA PRO A 72 15.19 -15.07 -4.08
C PRO A 72 16.15 -14.29 -4.99
N ASN A 73 17.11 -13.58 -4.39
CA ASN A 73 18.05 -12.70 -5.13
C ASN A 73 18.81 -13.40 -6.29
N LYS A 74 18.93 -14.73 -6.27
CA LYS A 74 19.55 -15.51 -7.34
C LYS A 74 18.80 -15.40 -8.68
N GLU A 75 17.49 -15.17 -8.67
CA GLU A 75 16.67 -15.11 -9.89
C GLU A 75 16.51 -13.69 -10.46
N ARG A 76 16.99 -12.66 -9.75
CA ARG A 76 16.96 -11.26 -10.22
C ARG A 76 18.07 -10.93 -11.23
N LYS A 77 19.04 -11.83 -11.44
CA LYS A 77 20.19 -11.63 -12.35
C LYS A 77 19.86 -11.77 -13.85
N GLY A 78 18.61 -12.02 -14.22
CA GLY A 78 18.21 -12.20 -15.63
C GLY A 78 17.66 -10.97 -16.34
N MET A 79 17.40 -9.87 -15.63
CA MET A 79 16.80 -8.67 -16.24
C MET A 79 17.81 -7.52 -16.27
N THR A 80 18.79 -7.67 -17.16
CA THR A 80 19.61 -6.57 -17.65
C THR A 80 18.73 -5.73 -18.57
N VAL A 81 18.51 -4.46 -18.20
CA VAL A 81 18.07 -3.41 -19.12
C VAL A 81 19.18 -3.05 -20.10
#